data_AF-A0A5P9JD24-F1
#
_entry.id   AF-A0A5P9JD24-F1
#
_cell.length_a   1.000
_cell.length_b   1.000
_cell.length_c   1.000
_cell.angle_alpha   90.00
_cell.angle_beta   90.00
_cell.angle_gamma   90.00
#
_symmetry.space_group_name_H-M   'P 1'
#
loop_
_entity.id
_entity.type
_entity.pdbx_description
1 polymer ?
#
loop_
_entity_poly.entity_id
_entity_poly.type
_entity_poly.pdbx_seq_one_letter_code
_entity_poly.pdbx_strand_id
1 'polypeptide(L)'
;MTALQGEDFIYGSQGATRLDLVPLLAWEMLGLPVFGIEGRGDGRLMFERGEANIDYQTSSSYLGGVVPLVEAGTATPWVSFGALDDAGNIVRDPTFPDMPSFKEVCEATESCETSGERWDAWKAFFIAGFAAQKMVFLPAGASEEAIATYTEAFEAVKARDDFAENSEARLGVYPQMTGDAAQAALESATKVSPEAKAFIIGWLEERYGVVLN
;
A
#
# COMPACT_ATOMS: atom_id res chain seq x y z
N MET A 1 2.37 16.04 -15.19
CA MET A 1 2.87 16.09 -13.80
C MET A 1 3.86 17.22 -13.52
N THR A 2 3.83 18.31 -14.31
CA THR A 2 4.74 19.47 -14.15
C THR A 2 4.41 20.34 -12.93
N ALA A 3 3.21 20.23 -12.36
CA ALA A 3 2.74 21.09 -11.27
C ALA A 3 3.31 20.74 -9.88
N LEU A 4 4.06 19.64 -9.75
CA LEU A 4 4.62 19.16 -8.46
C LEU A 4 6.15 19.22 -8.43
N GLN A 5 6.79 19.51 -9.56
CA GLN A 5 8.25 19.63 -9.63
C GLN A 5 8.68 20.98 -9.08
N GLY A 6 9.53 20.97 -8.04
CA GLY A 6 10.05 22.17 -7.38
C GLY A 6 9.40 22.54 -6.05
N GLU A 7 8.40 21.78 -5.60
CA GLU A 7 7.82 21.88 -4.26
C GLU A 7 8.53 20.91 -3.30
N ASP A 8 8.83 21.35 -2.09
CA ASP A 8 9.36 20.50 -1.04
C ASP A 8 8.21 19.78 -0.33
N PHE A 9 8.25 18.45 -0.29
CA PHE A 9 7.23 17.65 0.36
C PHE A 9 7.67 17.20 1.76
N ILE A 10 6.82 17.44 2.75
CA ILE A 10 7.04 17.01 4.13
C ILE A 10 6.01 15.94 4.44
N TYR A 11 6.50 14.79 4.88
CA TYR A 11 5.68 13.62 5.19
C TYR A 11 6.00 13.11 6.61
N GLY A 12 4.97 13.02 7.45
CA GLY A 12 5.12 12.42 8.76
C GLY A 12 5.13 10.90 8.67
N SER A 13 6.31 10.28 8.80
CA SER A 13 6.54 8.85 8.65
C SER A 13 6.58 8.12 10.00
N GLN A 14 5.97 6.95 10.09
CA GLN A 14 6.03 6.08 11.27
C GLN A 14 7.34 5.31 11.41
N GLY A 15 8.25 5.46 10.45
CA GLY A 15 9.52 4.74 10.39
C GLY A 15 9.69 3.99 9.07
N ALA A 16 10.90 4.02 8.54
CA ALA A 16 11.25 3.51 7.22
C ALA A 16 11.12 1.99 7.04
N THR A 17 10.98 1.23 8.14
CA THR A 17 10.81 -0.22 8.12
C THR A 17 9.39 -0.69 8.44
N ARG A 18 8.46 0.25 8.68
CA ARG A 18 7.04 -0.07 8.92
C ARG A 18 6.28 -0.05 7.59
N LEU A 19 4.95 -0.05 7.67
CA LEU A 19 4.09 0.09 6.50
C LEU A 19 4.43 1.32 5.64
N ASP A 20 5.02 2.35 6.25
CA ASP A 20 5.41 3.60 5.62
C ASP A 20 6.60 3.46 4.66
N LEU A 21 7.26 2.29 4.60
CA LEU A 21 8.21 1.97 3.53
C LEU A 21 7.59 2.14 2.14
N VAL A 22 6.33 1.72 1.97
CA VAL A 22 5.62 1.78 0.68
C VAL A 22 5.44 3.23 0.17
N PRO A 23 4.85 4.16 0.96
CA PRO A 23 4.80 5.57 0.56
C PRO A 23 6.20 6.17 0.39
N LEU A 24 7.14 5.94 1.31
CA LEU A 24 8.49 6.51 1.21
C LEU A 24 9.21 6.12 -0.09
N LEU A 25 9.15 4.83 -0.46
CA LEU A 25 9.74 4.37 -1.70
C LEU A 25 8.98 4.87 -2.93
N ALA A 26 7.64 4.97 -2.87
CA ALA A 26 6.84 5.57 -3.95
C ALA A 26 7.25 7.03 -4.22
N TRP A 27 7.42 7.82 -3.16
CA TRP A 27 7.82 9.22 -3.28
C TRP A 27 9.24 9.37 -3.84
N GLU A 28 10.17 8.53 -3.37
CA GLU A 28 11.54 8.46 -3.91
C GLU A 28 11.53 8.14 -5.40
N MET A 29 10.73 7.15 -5.83
CA MET A 29 10.63 6.77 -7.24
C MET A 29 10.04 7.90 -8.11
N LEU A 30 9.13 8.71 -7.56
CA LEU A 30 8.60 9.90 -8.22
C LEU A 30 9.57 11.10 -8.16
N GLY A 31 10.74 10.95 -7.53
CA GLY A 31 11.73 12.02 -7.38
C GLY A 31 11.27 13.14 -6.44
N LEU A 32 10.33 12.86 -5.54
CA LEU A 32 9.82 13.85 -4.60
C LEU A 32 10.77 13.95 -3.40
N PRO A 33 11.27 15.15 -3.06
CA PRO A 33 12.04 15.34 -1.84
C PRO A 33 11.10 15.14 -0.64
N VAL A 34 11.31 14.07 0.13
CA VAL A 34 10.50 13.76 1.32
C VAL A 34 11.36 13.73 2.58
N PHE A 35 11.02 14.59 3.53
CA PHE A 35 11.59 14.59 4.88
C PHE A 35 10.69 13.80 5.82
N GLY A 36 11.14 12.63 6.25
CA GLY A 36 10.44 11.80 7.24
C GLY A 36 10.68 12.29 8.67
N ILE A 37 9.60 12.54 9.43
CA ILE A 37 9.63 12.75 10.89
C ILE A 37 9.02 11.51 11.56
N GLU A 38 9.53 11.07 12.71
CA GLU A 38 9.11 9.85 13.43
C GLU A 38 7.70 9.96 14.07
N GLY A 39 6.73 9.12 13.67
CA GLY A 39 5.45 8.88 14.37
C GLY A 39 4.15 9.21 13.59
N ARG A 40 3.11 8.32 13.65
CA ARG A 40 1.84 8.46 12.87
C ARG A 40 0.97 9.62 13.34
N GLY A 41 0.81 9.73 14.65
CA GLY A 41 -0.04 10.74 15.28
C GLY A 41 0.54 12.13 15.09
N ASP A 42 1.85 12.26 15.31
CA ASP A 42 2.58 13.50 15.09
C ASP A 42 2.57 13.87 13.60
N GLY A 43 2.75 12.90 12.69
CA GLY A 43 2.65 13.13 11.25
C GLY A 43 1.29 13.68 10.78
N ARG A 44 0.18 13.11 11.27
CA ARG A 44 -1.18 13.62 10.97
C ARG A 44 -1.39 15.02 11.53
N LEU A 45 -0.98 15.28 12.78
CA LEU A 45 -1.10 16.60 13.41
C LEU A 45 -0.30 17.67 12.67
N MET A 46 0.89 17.33 12.18
CA MET A 46 1.70 18.21 11.33
C MET A 46 0.98 18.50 10.01
N PHE A 47 0.37 17.50 9.37
CA PHE A 47 -0.41 17.71 8.14
C PHE A 47 -1.61 18.62 8.36
N GLU A 48 -2.39 18.38 9.41
CA GLU A 48 -3.56 19.21 9.76
C GLU A 48 -3.16 20.66 10.12
N ARG A 49 -1.95 20.87 10.63
CA ARG A 49 -1.39 22.19 10.95
C ARG A 49 -0.66 22.85 9.76
N GLY A 50 -0.55 22.16 8.63
CA GLY A 50 0.18 22.63 7.45
C GLY A 50 1.71 22.56 7.58
N GLU A 51 2.22 21.87 8.60
CA GLU A 51 3.65 21.59 8.81
C GLU A 51 4.13 20.39 7.97
N ALA A 52 3.21 19.51 7.56
CA ALA A 52 3.38 18.51 6.50
C ALA A 52 2.38 18.81 5.36
N ASN A 53 2.78 18.61 4.11
CA ASN A 53 1.94 18.95 2.94
C ASN A 53 1.56 17.73 2.09
N ILE A 54 2.07 16.55 2.43
CA ILE A 54 1.60 15.27 1.90
C ILE A 54 1.31 14.29 3.02
N ASP A 55 0.42 13.36 2.74
CA ASP A 55 -0.02 12.33 3.64
C ASP A 55 -0.42 11.08 2.83
N TYR A 56 -0.36 9.91 3.45
CA TYR A 56 -1.03 8.71 2.93
C TYR A 56 -1.92 8.13 4.02
N GLN A 57 -3.04 7.54 3.59
CA GLN A 57 -3.93 6.82 4.47
C GLN A 57 -4.31 5.47 3.89
N THR A 58 -4.62 4.52 4.77
CA THR A 58 -5.38 3.33 4.38
C THR A 58 -6.79 3.76 3.98
N SER A 59 -7.42 3.02 3.06
CA SER A 59 -8.73 3.37 2.51
C SER A 59 -9.80 3.59 3.57
N SER A 60 -9.81 2.75 4.61
CA SER A 60 -10.70 2.91 5.77
C SER A 60 -10.54 4.26 6.48
N SER A 61 -9.30 4.72 6.64
CA SER A 61 -8.97 5.99 7.31
C SER A 61 -9.24 7.17 6.39
N TYR A 62 -9.01 7.02 5.09
CA TYR A 62 -9.38 8.02 4.09
C TYR A 62 -10.89 8.25 4.08
N LEU A 63 -11.68 7.18 3.95
CA LEU A 63 -13.14 7.23 3.94
C LEU A 63 -13.71 7.82 5.23
N GLY A 64 -13.18 7.42 6.39
CA GLY A 64 -13.69 7.88 7.68
C GLY A 64 -13.19 9.26 8.14
N GLY A 65 -12.02 9.70 7.67
CA GLY A 65 -11.34 10.87 8.23
C GLY A 65 -10.87 11.94 7.24
N VAL A 66 -10.60 11.60 5.99
CA VAL A 66 -10.03 12.53 5.00
C VAL A 66 -11.09 13.05 4.02
N VAL A 67 -12.10 12.25 3.67
CA VAL A 67 -13.20 12.69 2.80
C VAL A 67 -13.80 14.03 3.23
N PRO A 68 -14.09 14.29 4.53
CA PRO A 68 -14.60 15.60 4.95
C PRO A 68 -13.64 16.78 4.66
N LEU A 69 -12.32 16.55 4.70
CA LEU A 69 -11.31 17.57 4.37
C LEU A 69 -11.29 17.86 2.86
N VAL A 70 -11.48 16.81 2.04
CA VAL A 70 -11.60 16.96 0.58
C VAL A 70 -12.87 17.73 0.22
N GLU A 71 -14.00 17.38 0.84
CA GLU A 71 -15.27 18.09 0.64
C GLU A 71 -15.20 19.55 1.10
N ALA A 72 -14.44 19.83 2.16
CA ALA A 72 -14.15 21.18 2.63
C ALA A 72 -13.13 21.94 1.75
N GLY A 73 -12.50 21.28 0.77
CA GLY A 73 -11.50 21.86 -0.11
C GLY A 73 -10.15 22.13 0.56
N THR A 74 -9.88 21.54 1.73
CA THR A 74 -8.63 21.70 2.49
C THR A 74 -7.65 20.55 2.29
N ALA A 75 -8.06 19.49 1.58
CA ALA A 75 -7.20 18.41 1.09
C ALA A 75 -7.56 18.09 -0.36
N THR A 76 -6.59 17.62 -1.15
CA THR A 76 -6.82 17.16 -2.52
C THR A 76 -6.34 15.72 -2.65
N PRO A 77 -7.22 14.74 -2.99
CA PRO A 77 -6.79 13.40 -3.27
C PRO A 77 -5.96 13.38 -4.55
N TRP A 78 -4.85 12.66 -4.54
CA TRP A 78 -3.89 12.69 -5.63
C TRP A 78 -3.76 11.35 -6.35
N VAL A 79 -3.39 10.31 -5.60
CA VAL A 79 -3.06 8.99 -6.16
C VAL A 79 -3.45 7.90 -5.16
N SER A 80 -3.97 6.79 -5.65
CA SER A 80 -4.13 5.56 -4.88
C SER A 80 -2.90 4.68 -5.14
N PHE A 81 -2.43 3.89 -4.18
CA PHE A 81 -1.40 2.90 -4.50
C PHE A 81 -1.90 1.80 -5.44
N GLY A 82 -3.22 1.69 -5.60
CA GLY A 82 -3.90 0.74 -6.48
C GLY A 82 -4.42 -0.47 -5.71
N ALA A 83 -4.80 -1.50 -6.45
CA ALA A 83 -5.19 -2.81 -5.94
C ALA A 83 -4.46 -3.91 -6.70
N LEU A 84 -4.35 -5.10 -6.09
CA LEU A 84 -3.81 -6.29 -6.74
C LEU A 84 -4.95 -7.04 -7.45
N ASP A 85 -4.80 -7.30 -8.74
CA ASP A 85 -5.72 -8.19 -9.48
C ASP A 85 -5.29 -9.67 -9.38
N ASP A 86 -6.16 -10.58 -9.83
CA ASP A 86 -5.90 -12.04 -9.79
C ASP A 86 -4.69 -12.47 -10.64
N ALA A 87 -4.26 -11.64 -11.58
CA ALA A 87 -3.07 -11.87 -12.41
C ALA A 87 -1.79 -11.30 -11.77
N GLY A 88 -1.89 -10.73 -10.57
CA GLY A 88 -0.78 -10.14 -9.85
C GLY A 88 -0.35 -8.76 -10.36
N ASN A 89 -1.19 -8.06 -11.13
CA ASN A 89 -0.93 -6.70 -11.60
C ASN A 89 -1.45 -5.67 -10.60
N ILE A 90 -0.81 -4.51 -10.60
CA ILE A 90 -1.30 -3.32 -9.89
C ILE A 90 -2.28 -2.61 -10.82
N VAL A 91 -3.53 -2.56 -10.41
CA VAL A 91 -4.64 -1.90 -11.11
C VAL A 91 -5.17 -0.72 -10.30
N ARG A 92 -6.08 0.07 -10.88
CA ARG A 92 -6.78 1.11 -10.12
C ARG A 92 -7.54 0.50 -8.95
N ASP A 93 -7.57 1.26 -7.86
CA ASP A 93 -8.32 0.86 -6.67
C ASP A 93 -9.83 0.84 -6.98
N PRO A 94 -10.53 -0.28 -6.80
CA PRO A 94 -11.97 -0.35 -7.09
C PRO A 94 -12.81 0.54 -6.16
N THR A 95 -12.28 0.92 -5.00
CA THR A 95 -12.90 1.86 -4.06
C THR A 95 -12.75 3.31 -4.53
N PHE A 96 -11.72 3.61 -5.33
CA PHE A 96 -11.42 4.96 -5.83
C PHE A 96 -11.16 4.95 -7.35
N PRO A 97 -12.15 4.56 -8.18
CA PRO A 97 -11.94 4.28 -9.60
C PRO A 97 -11.51 5.52 -10.42
N ASP A 98 -11.90 6.72 -9.95
CA ASP A 98 -11.56 8.00 -10.58
C ASP A 98 -10.14 8.47 -10.24
N MET A 99 -9.50 7.86 -9.23
CA MET A 99 -8.13 8.16 -8.84
C MET A 99 -7.15 7.30 -9.63
N PRO A 100 -6.07 7.87 -10.18
CA PRO A 100 -5.05 7.04 -10.82
C PRO A 100 -4.37 6.13 -9.79
N SER A 101 -3.87 5.00 -10.26
CA SER A 101 -2.96 4.14 -9.50
C SER A 101 -1.55 4.73 -9.47
N PHE A 102 -0.77 4.37 -8.47
CA PHE A 102 0.66 4.72 -8.41
C PHE A 102 1.41 4.21 -9.64
N LYS A 103 1.03 3.03 -10.16
CA LYS A 103 1.59 2.50 -11.41
C LYS A 103 1.40 3.48 -12.58
N GLU A 104 0.19 4.00 -12.79
CA GLU A 104 -0.09 4.97 -13.85
C GLU A 104 0.64 6.30 -13.64
N VAL A 105 0.73 6.77 -12.39
CA VAL A 105 1.44 8.00 -12.04
C VAL A 105 2.96 7.84 -12.25
N CYS A 106 3.52 6.69 -11.88
CA CYS A 106 4.92 6.33 -12.10
C CYS A 106 5.23 6.27 -13.60
N GLU A 107 4.42 5.57 -14.41
CA GLU A 107 4.60 5.49 -15.87
C GLU A 107 4.51 6.84 -16.57
N ALA A 108 3.77 7.79 -15.98
CA ALA A 108 3.66 9.16 -16.46
C ALA A 108 4.78 10.10 -15.95
N THR A 109 5.71 9.59 -15.13
CA THR A 109 6.79 10.35 -14.49
C THR A 109 8.15 9.91 -15.04
N GLU A 110 8.91 10.84 -15.62
CA GLU A 110 10.20 10.55 -16.25
C GLU A 110 11.24 9.89 -15.33
N SER A 111 11.20 10.19 -14.03
CA SER A 111 12.13 9.61 -13.04
C SER A 111 11.73 8.21 -12.54
N CYS A 112 10.57 7.70 -12.96
CA CYS A 112 9.96 6.51 -12.39
C CYS A 112 9.81 5.41 -13.45
N GLU A 113 10.20 4.19 -13.09
CA GLU A 113 10.03 3.01 -13.95
C GLU A 113 9.19 1.97 -13.22
N THR A 114 8.24 1.36 -13.93
CA THR A 114 7.43 0.23 -13.45
C THR A 114 8.05 -1.12 -13.81
N SER A 115 9.39 -1.15 -13.80
CA SER A 115 10.24 -2.31 -14.06
C SER A 115 11.54 -2.21 -13.25
N GLY A 116 12.26 -3.32 -13.15
CA GLY A 116 13.55 -3.37 -12.47
C GLY A 116 13.42 -3.49 -10.94
N GLU A 117 14.57 -3.54 -10.27
CA GLU A 117 14.67 -3.90 -8.86
C GLU A 117 13.93 -2.95 -7.91
N ARG A 118 13.83 -1.66 -8.27
CA ARG A 118 13.10 -0.66 -7.48
C ARG A 118 11.60 -0.91 -7.50
N TRP A 119 11.06 -1.14 -8.69
CA TRP A 119 9.65 -1.47 -8.87
C TRP A 119 9.32 -2.82 -8.23
N ASP A 120 10.16 -3.83 -8.44
CA ASP A 120 9.96 -5.15 -7.86
C ASP A 120 9.96 -5.10 -6.32
N ALA A 121 10.87 -4.32 -5.72
CA ALA A 121 10.87 -4.06 -4.29
C ALA A 121 9.59 -3.34 -3.85
N TRP A 122 9.22 -2.23 -4.49
CA TRP A 122 8.01 -1.48 -4.17
C TRP A 122 6.76 -2.36 -4.25
N LYS A 123 6.60 -3.11 -5.34
CA LYS A 123 5.47 -4.00 -5.58
C LYS A 123 5.38 -5.09 -4.51
N ALA A 124 6.49 -5.70 -4.13
CA ALA A 124 6.51 -6.71 -3.08
C ALA A 124 6.05 -6.15 -1.73
N PHE A 125 6.54 -4.98 -1.32
CA PHE A 125 6.11 -4.34 -0.08
C PHE A 125 4.67 -3.82 -0.14
N PHE A 126 4.22 -3.32 -1.29
CA PHE A 126 2.81 -2.95 -1.49
C PHE A 126 1.90 -4.16 -1.29
N ILE A 127 2.23 -5.30 -1.92
CA ILE A 127 1.43 -6.52 -1.81
C ILE A 127 1.45 -7.02 -0.37
N ALA A 128 2.62 -7.15 0.25
CA ALA A 128 2.73 -7.60 1.64
C ALA A 128 2.06 -6.64 2.65
N GLY A 129 2.14 -5.33 2.40
CA GLY A 129 1.66 -4.28 3.30
C GLY A 129 0.18 -3.96 3.17
N PHE A 130 -0.44 -4.21 2.00
CA PHE A 130 -1.83 -3.84 1.73
C PHE A 130 -2.65 -5.02 1.22
N ALA A 131 -2.33 -5.58 0.05
CA ALA A 131 -3.15 -6.60 -0.59
C ALA A 131 -3.22 -7.92 0.21
N ALA A 132 -2.10 -8.31 0.83
CA ALA A 132 -1.93 -9.57 1.55
C ALA A 132 -1.60 -9.37 3.04
N GLN A 133 -1.84 -8.18 3.60
CA GLN A 133 -1.41 -7.81 4.96
C GLN A 133 -2.02 -8.70 6.06
N LYS A 134 -3.26 -9.15 5.86
CA LYS A 134 -4.06 -9.86 6.88
C LYS A 134 -4.31 -11.32 6.51
N MET A 135 -3.30 -11.97 5.94
CA MET A 135 -3.38 -13.39 5.62
C MET A 135 -3.58 -14.23 6.89
N VAL A 136 -4.48 -15.22 6.78
CA VAL A 136 -4.75 -16.19 7.84
C VAL A 136 -3.95 -17.45 7.56
N PHE A 137 -3.10 -17.84 8.50
CA PHE A 137 -2.27 -19.03 8.39
C PHE A 137 -2.73 -20.10 9.37
N LEU A 138 -2.75 -21.36 8.90
CA LEU A 138 -2.83 -22.52 9.77
C LEU A 138 -1.42 -22.97 10.19
N PRO A 139 -1.26 -23.63 11.35
CA PRO A 139 0.03 -24.18 11.77
C PRO A 139 0.62 -25.13 10.72
N ALA A 140 1.95 -25.18 10.65
CA ALA A 140 2.65 -26.13 9.81
C ALA A 140 2.21 -27.57 10.13
N GLY A 141 1.83 -28.34 9.10
CA GLY A 141 1.31 -29.70 9.25
C GLY A 141 -0.21 -29.80 9.44
N ALA A 142 -0.96 -28.70 9.29
CA ALA A 142 -2.42 -28.76 9.19
C ALA A 142 -2.87 -29.76 8.10
N SER A 143 -3.92 -30.54 8.38
CA SER A 143 -4.46 -31.50 7.42
C SER A 143 -5.14 -30.80 6.25
N GLU A 144 -5.23 -31.47 5.09
CA GLU A 144 -6.00 -30.99 3.94
C GLU A 144 -7.45 -30.69 4.31
N GLU A 145 -8.05 -31.51 5.18
CA GLU A 145 -9.40 -31.30 5.73
C GLU A 145 -9.51 -29.99 6.52
N ALA A 146 -8.52 -29.67 7.36
CA ALA A 146 -8.51 -28.41 8.10
C ALA A 146 -8.39 -27.22 7.15
N ILE A 147 -7.49 -27.29 6.17
CA ILE A 147 -7.32 -26.25 5.15
C ILE A 147 -8.63 -26.02 4.38
N ALA A 148 -9.28 -27.10 3.94
CA ALA A 148 -10.57 -27.03 3.24
C ALA A 148 -11.64 -26.41 4.13
N THR A 149 -11.75 -26.83 5.40
CA THR A 149 -12.74 -26.32 6.35
C THR A 149 -12.62 -24.81 6.56
N TYR A 150 -11.41 -24.29 6.79
CA TYR A 150 -11.21 -22.85 6.96
C TYR A 150 -11.44 -22.08 5.65
N THR A 151 -11.05 -22.65 4.50
CA THR A 151 -11.31 -22.04 3.20
C THR A 151 -12.81 -21.89 2.94
N GLU A 152 -13.58 -22.95 3.15
CA GLU A 152 -15.05 -22.93 3.04
C GLU A 152 -15.69 -21.94 4.01
N ALA A 153 -15.20 -21.85 5.25
CA ALA A 153 -15.71 -20.90 6.23
C ALA A 153 -15.50 -19.44 5.78
N PHE A 154 -14.33 -19.09 5.22
CA PHE A 154 -14.09 -17.74 4.70
C PHE A 154 -14.90 -17.45 3.43
N GLU A 155 -15.10 -18.43 2.55
CA GLU A 155 -16.01 -18.29 1.40
C GLU A 155 -17.45 -18.05 1.85
N ALA A 156 -17.92 -18.77 2.87
CA ALA A 156 -19.25 -18.55 3.44
C ALA A 156 -19.40 -17.14 4.02
N VAL A 157 -18.36 -16.56 4.62
CA VAL A 157 -18.37 -15.17 5.09
C VAL A 157 -18.46 -14.19 3.92
N LYS A 158 -17.65 -14.39 2.87
CA LYS A 158 -17.67 -13.55 1.64
C LYS A 158 -19.02 -13.60 0.93
N ALA A 159 -19.69 -14.75 0.96
CA ALA A 159 -20.96 -14.99 0.28
C ALA A 159 -22.19 -14.50 1.05
N ARG A 160 -22.04 -13.91 2.25
CA ARG A 160 -23.17 -13.32 2.98
C ARG A 160 -23.76 -12.14 2.23
N ASP A 161 -25.08 -12.04 2.23
CA ASP A 161 -25.81 -10.93 1.58
C ASP A 161 -25.39 -9.55 2.13
N ASP A 162 -25.03 -9.48 3.42
CA ASP A 162 -24.61 -8.24 4.08
C ASP A 162 -23.09 -7.99 4.00
N PHE A 163 -22.33 -8.83 3.30
CA PHE A 163 -20.86 -8.71 3.25
C PHE A 163 -20.41 -7.42 2.57
N ALA A 164 -20.97 -7.10 1.39
CA ALA A 164 -20.56 -5.95 0.60
C ALA A 164 -20.78 -4.62 1.36
N GLU A 165 -21.97 -4.44 1.94
CA GLU A 165 -22.32 -3.26 2.76
C GLU A 165 -21.39 -3.14 3.99
N ASN A 166 -21.14 -4.25 4.68
CA ASN A 166 -20.25 -4.26 5.85
C ASN A 166 -18.78 -4.00 5.49
N SER A 167 -18.35 -4.45 4.31
CA SER A 167 -16.98 -4.30 3.82
C SER A 167 -16.73 -2.88 3.35
N GLU A 168 -17.64 -2.27 2.59
CA GLU A 168 -17.46 -0.93 2.02
C GLU A 168 -17.08 0.11 3.09
N ALA A 169 -17.82 0.15 4.20
CA ALA A 169 -17.57 1.11 5.27
C ALA A 169 -16.29 0.85 6.08
N ARG A 170 -15.77 -0.38 6.09
CA ARG A 170 -14.65 -0.80 6.97
C ARG A 170 -13.35 -1.04 6.25
N LEU A 171 -13.44 -1.61 5.06
CA LEU A 171 -12.34 -2.06 4.23
C LEU A 171 -12.36 -1.36 2.88
N GLY A 172 -13.53 -1.03 2.33
CA GLY A 172 -13.71 -0.70 0.92
C GLY A 172 -14.31 -1.87 0.15
N VAL A 173 -14.35 -1.76 -1.18
CA VAL A 173 -14.98 -2.75 -2.07
C VAL A 173 -13.96 -3.76 -2.65
N TYR A 174 -12.94 -4.08 -1.86
CA TYR A 174 -11.88 -5.01 -2.27
C TYR A 174 -12.37 -6.46 -2.32
N PRO A 175 -12.17 -7.17 -3.45
CA PRO A 175 -12.34 -8.61 -3.50
C PRO A 175 -11.46 -9.30 -2.44
N GLN A 176 -12.05 -10.18 -1.63
CA GLN A 176 -11.30 -10.96 -0.64
C GLN A 176 -10.80 -12.27 -1.24
N MET A 177 -9.57 -12.65 -0.91
CA MET A 177 -8.88 -13.82 -1.45
C MET A 177 -8.89 -15.00 -0.48
N THR A 178 -8.95 -16.20 -1.04
CA THR A 178 -9.04 -17.51 -0.37
C THR A 178 -8.43 -18.54 -1.31
N GLY A 179 -7.98 -19.70 -0.77
CA GLY A 179 -7.40 -20.78 -1.57
C GLY A 179 -6.23 -20.31 -2.46
N ASP A 180 -6.28 -20.69 -3.75
CA ASP A 180 -5.21 -20.43 -4.72
C ASP A 180 -4.90 -18.93 -4.90
N ALA A 181 -5.93 -18.07 -4.85
CA ALA A 181 -5.71 -16.62 -4.96
C ALA A 181 -4.93 -16.07 -3.76
N ALA A 182 -5.24 -16.54 -2.54
CA ALA A 182 -4.50 -16.17 -1.34
C ALA A 182 -3.05 -16.71 -1.40
N GLN A 183 -2.86 -17.92 -1.93
CA GLN A 183 -1.53 -18.50 -2.13
C GLN A 183 -0.71 -17.68 -3.15
N ALA A 184 -1.31 -17.28 -4.27
CA ALA A 184 -0.65 -16.46 -5.27
C ALA A 184 -0.24 -15.09 -4.70
N ALA A 185 -1.11 -14.45 -3.91
CA ALA A 185 -0.79 -13.21 -3.22
C ALA A 185 0.36 -13.39 -2.21
N LEU A 186 0.37 -14.49 -1.44
CA LEU A 186 1.48 -14.83 -0.53
C LEU A 186 2.80 -14.97 -1.28
N GLU A 187 2.81 -15.70 -2.39
CA GLU A 187 4.01 -15.89 -3.19
C GLU A 187 4.51 -14.57 -3.75
N SER A 188 3.61 -13.73 -4.28
CA SER A 188 3.99 -12.41 -4.79
C SER A 188 4.47 -11.46 -3.69
N ALA A 189 4.03 -11.64 -2.44
CA ALA A 189 4.47 -10.86 -1.29
C ALA A 189 5.84 -11.29 -0.74
N THR A 190 6.24 -12.56 -0.94
CA THR A 190 7.39 -13.17 -0.26
C THR A 190 8.52 -13.60 -1.18
N LYS A 191 8.25 -13.84 -2.46
CA LYS A 191 9.25 -14.18 -3.47
C LYS A 191 9.76 -12.90 -4.14
N VAL A 192 10.76 -12.29 -3.51
CA VAL A 192 11.47 -11.11 -4.02
C VAL A 192 12.82 -11.52 -4.60
N SER A 193 13.21 -10.94 -5.73
CA SER A 193 14.52 -11.22 -6.35
C SER A 193 15.66 -10.80 -5.41
N PRO A 194 16.84 -11.48 -5.48
CA PRO A 194 18.02 -11.06 -4.72
C PRO A 194 18.39 -9.60 -4.97
N GLU A 195 18.21 -9.11 -6.19
CA GLU A 195 18.52 -7.74 -6.62
C GLU A 195 17.58 -6.73 -5.97
N ALA A 196 16.26 -6.97 -5.99
CA ALA A 196 15.28 -6.13 -5.31
C ALA A 196 15.47 -6.12 -3.78
N LYS A 197 15.84 -7.27 -3.20
CA LYS A 197 16.20 -7.37 -1.78
C LYS A 197 17.48 -6.58 -1.46
N ALA A 198 18.51 -6.68 -2.29
CA ALA A 198 19.74 -5.91 -2.11
C ALA A 198 19.48 -4.40 -2.24
N PHE A 199 18.68 -4.00 -3.23
CA PHE A 199 18.28 -2.61 -3.43
C PHE A 199 17.59 -2.04 -2.20
N ILE A 200 16.56 -2.71 -1.67
CA ILE A 200 15.81 -2.13 -0.52
C ILE A 200 16.67 -2.05 0.74
N ILE A 201 17.54 -3.04 0.99
CA ILE A 201 18.44 -3.02 2.14
C ILE A 201 19.42 -1.84 2.00
N GLY A 202 20.04 -1.68 0.83
CA GLY A 202 20.96 -0.56 0.58
C GLY A 202 20.27 0.79 0.67
N TRP A 203 19.07 0.93 0.10
CA TRP A 203 18.29 2.16 0.19
C TRP A 203 17.92 2.52 1.63
N LEU A 204 17.53 1.53 2.45
CA LEU A 204 17.23 1.74 3.87
C LEU A 204 18.47 2.18 4.67
N GLU A 205 19.63 1.61 4.37
CA GLU A 205 20.91 1.98 4.98
C GLU A 205 21.32 3.40 4.57
N GLU A 206 21.35 3.69 3.27
CA GLU A 206 21.81 4.97 2.73
C GLU A 206 20.90 6.15 3.10
N ARG A 207 19.58 5.97 3.03
CA ARG A 207 18.61 7.05 3.26
C ARG A 207 18.22 7.21 4.72
N TYR A 208 18.20 6.12 5.50
CA TYR A 208 17.64 6.13 6.85
C TYR A 208 18.59 5.56 7.92
N GLY A 209 19.80 5.13 7.54
CA GLY A 209 20.77 4.55 8.48
C GLY A 209 20.32 3.21 9.09
N VAL A 210 19.37 2.52 8.46
CA VAL A 210 18.81 1.26 8.95
C VAL A 210 19.64 0.09 8.44
N VAL A 211 20.18 -0.70 9.36
CA VAL A 211 20.90 -1.95 9.06
C VAL A 211 20.07 -3.14 9.51
N LEU A 212 19.77 -4.04 8.57
CA LEU A 212 19.02 -5.27 8.84
C LEU A 212 20.01 -6.43 9.03
N ASN A 213 19.93 -7.11 10.18
CA ASN A 213 20.77 -8.26 10.55
C ASN A 213 20.15 -9.60 10.12
#